data_AF-A0A6J6SQH0-F1
#
_entry.id   AF-A0A6J6SQH0-F1
#
_cell.length_a   1.000
_cell.length_b   1.000
_cell.length_c   1.000
_cell.angle_alpha   90.00
_cell.angle_beta   90.00
_cell.angle_gamma   90.00
#
_symmetry.space_group_name_H-M   'P 1'
#
loop_
_entity.id
_entity.type
_entity.pdbx_description
1 polymer ?
#
loop_
_entity_poly.entity_id
_entity_poly.type
_entity_poly.pdbx_seq_one_letter_code
_entity_poly.pdbx_strand_id
1 'polypeptide(L)' 'MARHPSSRGPAAMANRARGLQQVRSIRLCPIIPGVVETSAVLVGAERARAVAMRFEFISDRWLLTAFSLG' A
#
# COMPACT_ATOMS: atom_id res chain seq x y z
N MET A 1 -3.64 42.56 6.65
CA MET A 1 -3.28 41.58 7.70
C MET A 1 -2.98 40.24 7.06
N ALA A 2 -1.71 39.97 6.77
CA ALA A 2 -1.26 38.71 6.19
C ALA A 2 -1.18 37.64 7.30
N ARG A 3 -1.90 36.52 7.14
CA ARG A 3 -1.73 35.34 8.00
C ARG A 3 -0.60 34.48 7.44
N HIS A 4 0.49 34.38 8.19
CA HIS A 4 1.67 33.58 7.87
C HIS A 4 1.40 32.08 8.16
N PRO A 5 1.91 31.13 7.34
CA PRO A 5 1.58 29.72 7.46
C PRO A 5 2.65 28.96 8.27
N SER A 6 2.28 28.41 9.42
CA SER A 6 3.11 27.43 10.13
C SER A 6 2.33 26.67 11.19
N SER A 7 1.36 25.86 10.77
CA SER A 7 0.83 24.75 11.56
C SER A 7 1.54 23.44 11.23
N ARG A 8 2.88 23.43 11.22
CA ARG A 8 3.67 22.19 11.31
C ARG A 8 3.89 21.87 12.80
N GLY A 9 2.78 21.65 13.51
CA GLY A 9 2.82 21.17 14.89
C GLY A 9 2.92 19.64 14.96
N PRO A 10 3.37 19.06 16.08
CA PRO A 10 3.47 17.61 16.30
C PRO A 10 2.15 16.86 16.06
N ALA A 11 1.00 17.53 16.16
CA ALA A 11 -0.31 16.98 15.83
C ALA A 11 -0.47 16.61 14.34
N ALA A 12 0.10 17.39 13.41
CA ALA A 12 0.07 17.09 11.98
C ALA A 12 0.97 15.89 11.63
N MET A 13 2.05 15.67 12.40
CA MET A 13 2.94 14.50 12.26
C MET A 13 2.33 13.24 12.88
N ALA A 14 1.68 13.36 14.05
CA ALA A 14 0.94 12.27 14.68
C ALA A 14 -0.23 11.78 13.81
N ASN A 15 -0.90 12.68 13.08
CA ASN A 15 -1.98 12.32 12.16
C ASN A 15 -1.48 11.55 10.92
N ARG A 16 -0.26 11.85 10.43
CA ARG A 16 0.37 11.06 9.36
C ARG A 16 0.80 9.67 9.81
N ALA A 17 1.23 9.52 11.07
CA ALA A 17 1.58 8.23 11.64
C ALA A 17 0.37 7.29 11.80
N ARG A 18 -0.83 7.82 12.07
CA ARG A 18 -2.09 7.04 12.12
C ARG A 18 -2.57 6.53 10.75
N GLY A 19 -1.98 7.01 9.65
CA GLY A 19 -2.35 6.64 8.28
C GLY A 19 -1.46 5.56 7.64
N LEU A 20 -0.38 5.15 8.30
CA LEU A 20 0.53 4.12 7.77
C LEU A 20 -0.07 2.73 7.98
N GLN A 21 -0.50 2.11 6.89
CA GLN A 21 -0.95 0.71 6.89
C GLN A 21 0.29 -0.21 6.88
N GLN A 22 0.39 -1.11 7.85
CA GLN A 22 1.44 -2.11 7.88
C GLN A 22 1.02 -3.34 7.05
N VAL A 23 1.94 -3.86 6.25
CA VAL A 23 1.71 -5.16 5.59
C VAL A 23 1.88 -6.25 6.63
N ARG A 24 0.79 -6.92 7.00
CA ARG A 24 0.83 -8.06 7.94
C ARG A 24 1.34 -9.33 7.26
N SER A 25 0.90 -9.57 6.04
CA SER A 25 1.23 -10.78 5.29
C SER A 25 1.11 -10.54 3.80
N ILE A 26 1.99 -11.18 3.03
CA ILE A 26 1.89 -11.28 1.57
C ILE A 26 1.92 -12.77 1.23
N ARG A 27 1.06 -13.18 0.30
CA ARG A 27 1.15 -14.48 -0.38
C ARG A 27 1.38 -14.25 -1.86
N LEU A 28 2.28 -15.04 -2.42
CA LEU A 28 2.60 -15.05 -3.84
C LEU A 28 2.14 -16.40 -4.43
N CYS A 29 1.55 -16.36 -5.62
CA CYS A 29 1.13 -17.51 -6.40
C CYS A 29 1.65 -17.32 -7.83
N PRO A 30 2.82 -17.89 -8.16
CA PRO A 30 3.29 -17.92 -9.54
C PRO A 30 2.27 -18.66 -10.41
N ILE A 31 1.84 -18.05 -11.51
CA ILE A 31 0.85 -18.64 -12.42
C ILE A 31 1.56 -19.21 -13.65
N ILE A 32 2.40 -18.39 -14.26
CA ILE A 32 3.26 -18.73 -15.40
C ILE A 32 4.58 -17.94 -15.28
N PRO A 33 5.64 -18.26 -16.05
CA PRO A 33 6.86 -17.46 -16.04
C PRO A 33 6.58 -15.98 -16.29
N GLY A 34 7.10 -15.12 -15.42
CA GLY A 34 6.90 -13.68 -15.51
C GLY A 34 5.53 -13.18 -15.07
N VAL A 35 4.65 -14.03 -14.50
CA VAL A 35 3.35 -13.60 -13.95
C VAL A 35 3.13 -14.19 -12.57
N VAL A 36 2.84 -13.32 -11.60
CA VAL A 36 2.56 -13.71 -10.22
C VAL A 36 1.28 -13.05 -9.74
N GLU A 37 0.33 -13.84 -9.28
CA GLU A 37 -0.81 -13.34 -8.53
C GLU A 37 -0.48 -13.29 -7.05
N THR A 38 -0.97 -12.27 -6.36
CA THR A 38 -0.58 -11.98 -5.00
C THR A 38 -1.77 -11.50 -4.19
N SER A 39 -1.77 -11.87 -2.91
CA SER A 39 -2.69 -11.29 -1.93
C SER A 39 -1.90 -10.70 -0.78
N ALA A 40 -2.26 -9.49 -0.38
CA ALA A 40 -1.66 -8.81 0.77
C ALA A 40 -2.74 -8.46 1.78
N VAL A 41 -2.40 -8.57 3.06
CA VAL A 41 -3.24 -8.04 4.14
C VAL A 41 -2.56 -6.82 4.73
N LEU A 42 -3.24 -5.69 4.59
CA LEU A 42 -2.86 -4.42 5.20
C LEU A 42 -3.59 -4.28 6.54
N VAL A 43 -2.86 -3.89 7.58
CA VAL A 43 -3.43 -3.63 8.91
C VAL A 43 -3.11 -2.19 9.27
N GLY A 44 -4.16 -1.42 9.55
CA GLY A 44 -4.07 -0.08 10.11
C GLY A 44 -4.64 -0.02 11.51
N ALA A 45 -4.71 1.19 12.08
CA ALA A 45 -5.20 1.39 13.44
C ALA A 45 -6.62 0.85 13.67
N GLU A 46 -7.50 1.01 12.68
CA GLU A 46 -8.95 0.73 12.86
C GLU A 46 -9.43 -0.52 12.12
N ARG A 47 -8.78 -0.93 11.02
CA ARG A 47 -9.28 -2.00 10.14
C ARG A 47 -8.14 -2.73 9.44
N ALA A 48 -8.38 -4.00 9.15
CA ALA A 48 -7.58 -4.77 8.20
C ALA A 48 -8.25 -4.75 6.82
N ARG A 49 -7.45 -4.72 5.76
CA ARG A 49 -7.90 -4.79 4.35
C ARG A 49 -7.15 -5.87 3.61
N ALA A 50 -7.89 -6.67 2.85
CA ALA A 50 -7.30 -7.60 1.90
C ALA A 50 -7.16 -6.93 0.53
N VAL A 51 -6.03 -7.16 -0.11
CA VAL A 51 -5.73 -6.64 -1.45
C VAL A 51 -5.36 -7.81 -2.34
N ALA A 52 -6.01 -7.92 -3.49
CA ALA A 52 -5.63 -8.83 -4.56
C ALA A 52 -4.86 -8.05 -5.63
N MET A 53 -3.75 -8.61 -6.10
CA MET A 53 -2.80 -7.92 -6.97
C MET A 53 -2.20 -8.90 -7.97
N ARG A 54 -1.95 -8.45 -9.20
CA ARG A 54 -1.24 -9.21 -10.23
C ARG A 54 0.01 -8.46 -10.65
N PHE A 55 1.13 -9.17 -10.67
CA PHE A 55 2.40 -8.66 -11.14
C PHE A 55 2.82 -9.37 -12.43
N GLU A 56 3.38 -8.59 -13.37
CA GLU A 56 3.94 -9.09 -14.62
C GLU A 56 5.36 -8.56 -14.81
N PHE A 57 6.26 -9.42 -15.26
CA PHE A 57 7.64 -9.08 -15.54
C PHE A 57 7.76 -8.63 -17.00
N ILE A 58 7.84 -7.32 -17.20
CA ILE A 58 7.81 -6.67 -18.53
C ILE A 58 9.03 -5.78 -18.64
N SER A 59 9.84 -5.95 -19.68
CA SER A 59 11.04 -5.12 -19.92
C SER A 59 11.98 -5.09 -18.70
N ASP A 60 12.29 -6.26 -18.15
CA ASP A 60 13.24 -6.45 -17.04
C ASP A 60 12.81 -5.82 -15.69
N ARG A 61 11.50 -5.62 -15.51
CA ARG A 61 10.92 -5.08 -14.26
C ARG A 61 9.58 -5.72 -13.93
N TRP A 62 9.31 -5.85 -12.64
CA TRP A 62 7.99 -6.24 -12.15
C TRP A 62 7.05 -5.04 -12.13
N LEU A 63 5.91 -5.17 -12.80
CA LEU A 63 4.85 -4.18 -12.84
C LEU A 63 3.59 -4.76 -12.21
N LEU A 64 2.92 -3.99 -11.36
CA LEU A 64 1.57 -4.31 -10.90
C LEU A 64 0.59 -4.00 -12.04
N THR A 65 0.04 -5.03 -12.67
CA THR A 65 -0.87 -4.90 -13.83
C THR A 65 -2.34 -5.00 -13.45
N ALA A 66 -2.66 -5.56 -12.29
CA ALA A 66 -4.01 -5.53 -11.71
C ALA A 66 -3.97 -5.32 -10.20
N PHE A 67 -4.95 -4.60 -9.67
CA PHE A 67 -5.10 -4.30 -8.25
C PHE A 67 -6.58 -4.24 -7.90
N SER A 68 -6.97 -4.88 -6.81
CA SER A 68 -8.31 -4.81 -6.25
C SER A 68 -8.24 -4.75 -4.72
N LEU A 69 -9.00 -3.83 -4.15
CA LEU A 69 -9.14 -3.64 -2.71
C LEU A 69 -10.50 -4.18 -2.27
N GLY A 70 -10.50 -5.10 -1.31
CA GLY A 70 -11.71 -5.60 -0.64
C GLY A 70 -12.20 -4.70 0.48
#